data_AF-R9KE47-F1
#
_entry.id   AF-R9KE47-F1
#
_cell.length_a   1.000
_cell.length_b   1.000
_cell.length_c   1.000
_cell.angle_alpha   90.00
_cell.angle_beta   90.00
_cell.angle_gamma   90.00
#
_symmetry.space_group_name_H-M   'P 1'
#
loop_
_entity.id
_entity.type
_entity.pdbx_description
1 polymer ?
#
loop_
_entity_poly.entity_id
_entity_poly.type
_entity_poly.pdbx_seq_one_letter_code
_entity_poly.pdbx_strand_id
1 'polypeptide(L)'
;MPTVIMSLEAVLKEVKQRDFVDIWDQEPYERIKEYGKNILLIHGDRDSIVPVSYSDKLAETIDHVEYHVIQGADHGCLGEDFNLAVSYIRDFLKAEQDAAQG
;
A
#
# COMPACT_ATOMS: atom_id res chain seq x y z
N MET A 1 8.16 9.06 10.54
CA MET A 1 6.77 8.56 10.48
C MET A 1 6.74 7.44 9.45
N PRO A 2 6.29 6.24 9.84
CA PRO A 2 6.04 5.11 8.94
C PRO A 2 4.88 5.44 7.97
N THR A 3 4.88 4.82 6.79
CA THR A 3 3.91 5.10 5.73
C THR A 3 2.96 3.92 5.57
N VAL A 4 1.65 4.19 5.67
CA VAL A 4 0.58 3.23 5.40
C VAL A 4 -0.04 3.56 4.05
N ILE A 5 -0.05 2.60 3.13
CA ILE A 5 -0.68 2.72 1.81
C ILE A 5 -1.89 1.78 1.79
N MET A 6 -3.09 2.36 1.91
CA MET A 6 -4.36 1.63 1.83
C MET A 6 -4.97 1.87 0.46
N SER A 7 -4.84 0.88 -0.43
CA SER A 7 -5.03 1.03 -1.88
C SER A 7 -4.14 2.14 -2.48
N LEU A 8 -3.65 1.96 -3.71
CA LEU A 8 -2.56 2.78 -4.26
C LEU A 8 -2.91 4.28 -4.51
N GLU A 9 -4.07 4.76 -4.05
CA GLU A 9 -4.49 6.16 -4.16
C GLU A 9 -3.52 7.17 -3.52
N ALA A 10 -2.81 6.78 -2.45
CA ALA A 10 -1.89 7.69 -1.77
C ALA A 10 -0.72 8.14 -2.67
N VAL A 11 -0.24 7.23 -3.52
CA VAL A 11 0.82 7.50 -4.51
C VAL A 11 0.26 8.33 -5.67
N LEU A 12 -0.98 8.02 -6.09
CA LEU A 12 -1.70 8.75 -7.15
C LEU A 12 -1.94 10.24 -6.80
N LYS A 13 -2.15 10.59 -5.52
CA LYS A 13 -2.35 11.99 -5.12
C LYS A 13 -1.11 12.86 -5.27
N GLU A 14 0.09 12.29 -5.14
CA GLU A 14 1.35 13.04 -5.37
C GLU A 14 1.67 13.17 -6.87
N VAL A 15 1.20 12.23 -7.69
CA VAL A 15 1.43 12.26 -9.13
C VAL A 15 0.29 12.98 -9.86
N LYS A 16 0.37 14.32 -9.86
CA LYS A 16 -0.54 15.21 -10.58
C LYS A 16 -0.56 14.92 -12.10
N GLN A 17 -1.74 14.56 -12.59
CA GLN A 17 -2.24 14.70 -13.97
C GLN A 17 -1.34 14.23 -15.11
N ARG A 18 -1.53 12.98 -15.52
CA ARG A 18 -1.40 12.45 -16.89
C ARG A 18 -2.05 11.07 -16.94
N ASP A 19 -2.34 10.59 -18.15
CA ASP A 19 -3.16 9.40 -18.40
C ASP A 19 -2.73 8.20 -17.53
N PHE A 20 -3.74 7.60 -16.87
CA PHE A 20 -3.68 6.61 -15.80
C PHE A 20 -2.87 5.32 -16.10
N VAL A 21 -2.24 5.20 -17.26
CA VAL A 21 -1.50 4.01 -17.71
C VAL A 21 -0.02 4.34 -17.89
N ASP A 22 0.31 5.50 -18.47
CA ASP A 22 1.70 5.85 -18.83
C ASP A 22 2.56 6.22 -17.61
N ILE A 23 1.95 6.71 -16.53
CA ILE A 23 2.65 7.12 -15.30
C ILE A 23 3.14 5.91 -14.50
N TRP A 24 2.40 4.81 -14.54
CA TRP A 24 2.69 3.65 -13.70
C TRP A 24 3.91 2.86 -14.12
N ASP A 25 4.39 3.02 -15.36
CA ASP A 25 5.42 2.11 -15.82
C ASP A 25 6.75 2.30 -15.09
N GLN A 26 7.07 3.48 -14.54
CA GLN A 26 8.35 3.71 -13.84
C GLN A 26 8.33 4.69 -12.66
N GLU A 27 7.73 5.88 -12.76
CA GLU A 27 7.94 6.94 -11.75
C GLU A 27 7.47 6.65 -10.32
N PRO A 28 6.27 6.08 -10.07
CA PRO A 28 5.78 5.91 -8.70
C PRO A 28 6.57 4.84 -7.93
N TYR A 29 6.97 3.76 -8.59
CA TYR A 29 7.73 2.69 -7.95
C TYR A 29 9.13 3.14 -7.54
N GLU A 30 9.83 3.87 -8.42
CA GLU A 30 11.15 4.42 -8.11
C GLU A 30 11.09 5.46 -6.98
N ARG A 31 10.08 6.33 -6.97
CA ARG A 31 9.84 7.24 -5.84
C ARG A 31 9.61 6.51 -4.54
N ILE A 32 8.91 5.38 -4.57
CA ILE A 32 8.63 4.63 -3.36
C ILE A 32 9.90 3.98 -2.80
N LYS A 33 10.80 3.50 -3.67
CA LYS A 33 12.13 3.00 -3.25
C LYS A 33 12.90 4.06 -2.47
N GLU A 34 12.82 5.32 -2.89
CA GLU A 34 13.52 6.43 -2.25
C GLU A 34 13.02 6.74 -0.84
N TYR A 35 11.81 6.31 -0.42
CA TYR A 35 11.33 6.57 0.94
C TYR A 35 12.19 5.88 2.00
N GLY A 36 12.87 4.77 1.67
CA GLY A 36 13.83 4.09 2.56
C GLY A 36 13.26 3.66 3.91
N LYS A 37 11.95 3.47 4.01
CA LYS A 37 11.22 3.12 5.24
C LYS A 37 10.40 1.86 5.02
N ASN A 38 10.05 1.19 6.11
CA ASN A 38 9.08 0.10 6.07
C ASN A 38 7.72 0.65 5.61
N ILE A 39 7.06 -0.11 4.75
CA ILE A 39 5.77 0.22 4.13
C ILE A 39 4.78 -0.90 4.45
N LEU A 40 3.59 -0.51 4.88
CA LEU A 40 2.45 -1.41 4.93
C LEU A 40 1.57 -1.18 3.70
N LEU A 41 1.34 -2.24 2.94
CA LEU A 41 0.47 -2.26 1.77
C LEU A 41 -0.73 -3.17 2.05
N ILE A 42 -1.94 -2.61 1.93
CA ILE A 42 -3.20 -3.37 2.09
C ILE A 42 -4.03 -3.19 0.83
N HIS A 43 -4.51 -4.29 0.25
CA HIS A 43 -5.29 -4.29 -0.99
C HIS A 43 -6.46 -5.28 -0.94
N GLY A 44 -7.63 -4.89 -1.43
CA GLY A 44 -8.78 -5.79 -1.57
C GLY A 44 -8.78 -6.50 -2.92
N ASP A 45 -8.85 -7.83 -2.97
CA ASP A 45 -8.75 -8.58 -4.24
C ASP A 45 -9.92 -8.36 -5.21
N ARG A 46 -11.01 -7.74 -4.75
CA ARG A 46 -12.18 -7.34 -5.54
C ARG A 46 -12.22 -5.83 -5.81
N ASP A 47 -11.11 -5.15 -5.61
CA ASP A 47 -10.93 -3.76 -6.06
C ASP A 47 -11.16 -3.69 -7.58
N SER A 48 -12.23 -2.99 -7.95
CA SER A 48 -12.62 -2.79 -9.34
C SER A 48 -12.09 -1.49 -9.94
N ILE A 49 -11.43 -0.66 -9.13
CA ILE A 49 -10.85 0.63 -9.51
C ILE A 49 -9.37 0.45 -9.81
N VAL A 50 -8.65 -0.23 -8.92
CA VAL A 50 -7.21 -0.49 -9.05
C VAL A 50 -6.97 -2.00 -9.02
N PRO A 51 -6.45 -2.62 -10.09
CA PRO A 51 -6.14 -4.04 -10.07
C PRO A 51 -5.07 -4.41 -9.04
N VAL A 52 -5.25 -5.54 -8.36
CA VAL A 52 -4.31 -6.06 -7.36
C VAL A 52 -2.88 -6.24 -7.89
N SER A 53 -2.73 -6.50 -9.19
CA SER A 53 -1.43 -6.64 -9.86
C SER A 53 -0.51 -5.42 -9.69
N TYR A 54 -1.06 -4.24 -9.45
CA TYR A 54 -0.26 -3.05 -9.15
C TYR A 54 0.38 -3.11 -7.77
N SER A 55 -0.33 -3.66 -6.79
CA SER A 55 0.19 -3.95 -5.46
C SER A 55 1.18 -5.11 -5.48
N ASP A 56 0.92 -6.15 -6.28
CA ASP A 56 1.87 -7.25 -6.49
C ASP A 56 3.21 -6.70 -7.03
N LYS A 57 3.15 -5.90 -8.11
CA LYS A 57 4.34 -5.25 -8.70
C LYS A 57 5.06 -4.36 -7.68
N LEU A 58 4.33 -3.65 -6.80
CA LEU A 58 4.94 -2.82 -5.75
C LEU A 58 5.69 -3.67 -4.73
N ALA A 59 5.06 -4.74 -4.25
CA ALA A 59 5.65 -5.64 -3.26
C ALA A 59 6.88 -6.37 -3.82
N GLU A 60 6.91 -6.68 -5.12
CA GLU A 60 8.09 -7.27 -5.78
C GLU A 60 9.23 -6.26 -5.97
N THR A 61 8.91 -4.96 -6.04
CA THR A 61 9.87 -3.92 -6.44
C THR A 61 10.57 -3.26 -5.24
N ILE A 62 9.99 -3.34 -4.04
CA ILE A 62 10.45 -2.63 -2.85
C ILE A 62 10.86 -3.63 -1.75
N ASP A 63 12.07 -3.48 -1.21
CA ASP A 63 12.65 -4.44 -0.26
C ASP A 63 11.96 -4.48 1.12
N HIS A 64 11.27 -3.40 1.51
CA HIS A 64 10.72 -3.20 2.87
C HIS A 64 9.19 -3.03 2.86
N VAL A 65 8.47 -3.97 2.26
CA VAL A 65 7.00 -3.96 2.20
C VAL A 65 6.41 -5.14 2.96
N GLU A 66 5.54 -4.83 3.91
CA GLU A 66 4.57 -5.77 4.46
C GLU A 66 3.28 -5.69 3.61
N TYR A 67 2.94 -6.77 2.90
CA TYR A 67 1.82 -6.78 1.96
C TYR A 67 0.71 -7.74 2.39
N HIS A 68 -0.51 -7.20 2.53
CA HIS A 68 -1.72 -7.94 2.84
C HIS A 68 -2.78 -7.77 1.76
N VAL A 69 -3.33 -8.91 1.29
CA VAL A 69 -4.49 -8.94 0.42
C VAL A 69 -5.71 -9.40 1.21
N ILE A 70 -6.75 -8.56 1.28
CA ILE A 70 -8.01 -8.90 1.92
C ILE A 70 -8.93 -9.55 0.89
N GLN A 71 -9.19 -10.84 1.07
CA GLN A 71 -10.05 -11.63 0.21
C GLN A 71 -11.50 -11.19 0.33
N GLY A 72 -12.16 -10.90 -0.79
CA GLY A 72 -13.54 -10.43 -0.83
C GLY A 72 -13.70 -8.91 -0.71
N ALA A 73 -12.66 -8.19 -0.31
CA ALA A 73 -12.73 -6.75 -0.08
C ALA A 73 -12.69 -5.96 -1.40
N ASP A 74 -13.53 -4.93 -1.46
CA ASP A 74 -13.49 -3.93 -2.52
C ASP A 74 -12.46 -2.82 -2.22
N HIS A 75 -12.41 -1.83 -3.10
CA HIS A 75 -11.50 -0.68 -2.99
C HIS A 75 -11.59 0.04 -1.63
N GLY A 76 -12.79 0.12 -1.05
CA GLY A 76 -13.04 0.85 0.19
C GLY A 76 -12.73 0.05 1.45
N CYS A 77 -12.54 -1.28 1.32
CA CYS A 77 -12.38 -2.20 2.45
C CYS A 77 -13.39 -1.89 3.56
N LEU A 78 -14.69 -1.85 3.24
CA LEU A 78 -15.73 -1.42 4.19
C LEU A 78 -16.15 -2.54 5.15
N GLY A 79 -16.76 -2.18 6.28
CA GLY A 79 -17.35 -3.15 7.21
C GLY A 79 -16.29 -3.99 7.94
N GLU A 80 -16.36 -5.31 7.84
CA GLU A 80 -15.43 -6.22 8.52
C GLU A 80 -14.00 -6.11 7.94
N ASP A 81 -13.89 -5.87 6.63
CA ASP A 81 -12.61 -5.66 5.95
C ASP A 81 -11.90 -4.41 6.47
N PHE A 82 -12.66 -3.38 6.87
CA PHE A 82 -12.11 -2.17 7.47
C PHE A 82 -11.43 -2.48 8.80
N ASN A 83 -12.08 -3.29 9.63
CA ASN A 83 -11.55 -3.67 10.93
C ASN A 83 -10.27 -4.50 10.79
N LEU A 84 -10.22 -5.38 9.77
CA LEU A 84 -9.04 -6.16 9.44
C LEU A 84 -7.89 -5.26 8.92
N ALA A 85 -8.20 -4.30 8.05
CA ALA A 85 -7.21 -3.31 7.61
C ALA A 85 -6.66 -2.49 8.80
N VAL A 86 -7.52 -2.08 9.74
CA VAL A 86 -7.11 -1.38 10.97
C VAL A 86 -6.25 -2.26 11.87
N SER A 87 -6.50 -3.58 11.96
CA SER A 87 -5.62 -4.46 12.73
C SER A 87 -4.23 -4.54 12.14
N TYR A 88 -4.10 -4.68 10.81
CA TYR A 88 -2.79 -4.66 10.15
C TYR A 88 -2.05 -3.35 10.41
N ILE A 89 -2.73 -2.21 10.31
CA ILE A 89 -2.15 -0.90 10.60
C ILE A 89 -1.64 -0.83 12.05
N ARG A 90 -2.43 -1.30 13.01
CA ARG A 90 -2.05 -1.27 14.42
C ARG A 90 -0.81 -2.13 14.67
N ASP A 91 -0.79 -3.34 14.13
CA ASP A 91 0.28 -4.31 14.35
C ASP A 91 1.59 -3.81 13.71
N PHE A 92 1.51 -3.29 12.49
CA PHE A 92 2.63 -2.66 11.80
C PHE A 92 3.20 -1.47 12.59
N LEU A 93 2.35 -0.53 13.01
CA LEU A 93 2.80 0.65 13.77
C LEU A 93 3.44 0.26 15.11
N LYS A 94 2.93 -0.79 15.75
CA LYS A 94 3.52 -1.31 16.98
C LYS A 94 4.89 -1.91 16.72
N ALA A 95 5.03 -2.73 15.68
CA ALA A 95 6.32 -3.30 15.29
C ALA A 95 7.37 -2.21 14.99
N GLU A 96 6.97 -1.15 14.28
CA GLU A 96 7.85 0.01 14.00
C GLU A 96 8.28 0.75 15.28
N GLN A 97 7.38 0.89 16.26
CA GLN A 97 7.69 1.52 17.55
C GLN A 97 8.65 0.69 18.40
N ASP A 98 8.44 -0.63 18.41
CA ASP A 98 9.29 -1.56 19.15
C ASP A 98 10.69 -1.63 18.53
N ALA A 99 10.78 -1.66 17.18
CA ALA A 99 12.05 -1.63 16.45
C ALA A 99 12.85 -0.33 16.64
N ALA A 100 12.17 0.80 16.86
CA ALA A 100 12.83 2.09 17.12
C ALA A 100 13.34 2.26 18.57
N GLN A 101 12.96 1.36 19.48
CA GLN A 101 13.35 1.41 20.91
C GLN A 101 14.43 0.39 21.30
N GLY A 102 14.77 -0.54 20.41
CA GLY A 102 15.86 -1.51 20.57
C GLY A 102 17.18 -1.03 19.99
#